data_AF-A0A836P0U2-F1
#
_entry.id   AF-A0A836P0U2-F1
#
_cell.length_a   1.000
_cell.length_b   1.000
_cell.length_c   1.000
_cell.angle_alpha   90.00
_cell.angle_beta   90.00
_cell.angle_gamma   90.00
#
_symmetry.space_group_name_H-M   'P 1'
#
loop_
_entity.id
_entity.type
_entity.pdbx_description
1 polymer ?
#
loop_
_entity_poly.entity_id
_entity_poly.type
_entity_poly.pdbx_seq_one_letter_code
_entity_poly.pdbx_strand_id
1 'polypeptide(L)'
;AWPHRLLGFVGVGCLMGITYSSWRRRAESVAELTALSIACFALAIGAAIALARAIYFQSFPEQLLATRYVPWSVLFWSGLLLWSFVRYGNFHPRRVAVAGLALACCLLPSTVWMALLAQRMQAAANMTATAAAAGVIDVDAVHGETVLAEVADALPVLKAENTSIFAWPETRYLEGTQVATDPVVISDVATTPVRNLLNDESAIRFDFEAETSAARLVLMCDKNPIGMATRVGVRAQWVGWSARTVAPSCLRALKVKGGALF
;
A
#
# COMPACT_ATOMS: atom_id res chain seq x y z
N ALA A 1 -10.10 28.12 15.18
CA ALA A 1 -10.38 26.77 15.73
C ALA A 1 -10.67 25.83 14.57
N TRP A 2 -10.05 24.65 14.52
CA TRP A 2 -10.16 23.79 13.34
C TRP A 2 -11.54 23.10 13.30
N PRO A 3 -12.31 23.17 12.19
CA PRO A 3 -13.68 22.65 12.10
C PRO A 3 -13.79 21.14 12.37
N HIS A 4 -12.72 20.38 12.17
CA HIS A 4 -12.67 18.95 12.46
C HIS A 4 -12.86 18.61 13.95
N ARG A 5 -12.46 19.51 14.88
CA ARG A 5 -12.63 19.26 16.32
C ARG A 5 -14.10 19.29 16.71
N LEU A 6 -14.84 20.25 16.15
CA LEU A 6 -16.28 20.36 16.35
C LEU A 6 -17.00 19.12 15.81
N LEU A 7 -16.66 18.68 14.60
CA LEU A 7 -17.21 17.46 14.02
C LEU A 7 -16.91 16.22 14.86
N GLY A 8 -15.68 16.11 15.40
CA GLY A 8 -15.31 15.04 16.32
C GLY A 8 -16.16 15.01 17.58
N PHE A 9 -16.33 16.16 18.26
CA PHE A 9 -17.18 16.24 19.45
C PHE A 9 -18.65 15.94 19.15
N VAL A 10 -19.17 16.43 18.03
CA VAL A 10 -20.54 16.11 17.59
C VAL A 10 -20.70 14.61 17.36
N GLY A 11 -19.74 13.97 16.68
CA GLY A 11 -19.75 12.53 16.45
C GLY A 11 -19.76 11.73 17.75
N VAL A 12 -18.87 12.06 18.70
CA VAL A 12 -18.83 11.40 20.02
C VAL A 12 -20.12 11.63 20.80
N GLY A 13 -20.66 12.86 20.78
CA GLY A 13 -21.94 13.18 21.39
C GLY A 13 -23.10 12.37 20.79
N CYS A 14 -23.14 12.22 19.47
CA CYS A 14 -24.11 11.37 18.78
C CYS A 14 -23.96 9.90 19.20
N LEU A 15 -22.74 9.36 19.25
CA LEU A 15 -22.50 7.99 19.69
C LEU A 15 -23.00 7.77 21.12
N MET A 16 -22.67 8.67 22.05
CA MET A 16 -23.13 8.60 23.43
C MET A 16 -24.67 8.65 23.53
N GLY A 17 -25.30 9.59 22.82
CA GLY A 17 -26.76 9.74 22.80
C GLY A 17 -27.47 8.52 22.20
N ILE A 18 -26.94 7.97 21.11
CA ILE A 18 -27.47 6.76 20.47
C ILE A 18 -27.31 5.57 21.41
N THR A 19 -26.13 5.36 21.96
CA THR A 19 -25.84 4.25 22.89
C THR A 19 -26.77 4.31 24.10
N TYR A 20 -26.95 5.49 24.68
CA TYR A 20 -27.85 5.72 25.79
C TYR A 20 -29.32 5.46 25.43
N SER A 21 -29.76 5.92 24.24
CA SER A 21 -31.13 5.67 23.76
C SER A 21 -31.38 4.19 23.53
N SER A 22 -30.44 3.49 22.89
CA SER A 22 -30.51 2.04 22.64
C SER A 22 -30.51 1.24 23.95
N TRP A 23 -29.73 1.67 24.94
CA TRP A 23 -29.74 1.08 26.28
C TRP A 23 -31.09 1.28 26.98
N ARG A 24 -31.63 2.50 27.01
CA ARG A 24 -32.95 2.77 27.61
C ARG A 24 -34.08 1.98 26.95
N ARG A 25 -34.01 1.79 25.63
CA ARG A 25 -35.01 1.06 24.85
C ARG A 25 -34.84 -0.45 24.88
N ARG A 26 -33.76 -0.96 25.50
CA ARG A 26 -33.36 -2.38 25.46
C ARG A 26 -33.33 -2.90 24.02
N ALA A 27 -32.57 -2.23 23.14
CA ALA A 27 -32.51 -2.59 21.73
C ALA A 27 -32.11 -4.07 21.54
N GLU A 28 -33.01 -4.86 20.93
CA GLU A 28 -32.81 -6.29 20.63
C GLU A 28 -32.31 -6.53 19.19
N SER A 29 -32.27 -5.48 18.36
CA SER A 29 -31.85 -5.61 16.97
C SER A 29 -30.34 -5.84 16.88
N VAL A 30 -29.96 -7.03 16.41
CA VAL A 30 -28.57 -7.39 16.11
C VAL A 30 -27.94 -6.38 15.16
N ALA A 31 -28.68 -5.89 14.16
CA ALA A 31 -28.19 -4.92 13.19
C ALA A 31 -27.87 -3.55 13.82
N GLU A 32 -28.74 -3.06 14.72
CA GLU A 32 -28.46 -1.81 15.46
C GLU A 32 -27.24 -1.96 16.37
N LEU A 33 -27.09 -3.12 17.04
CA LEU A 33 -25.95 -3.41 17.91
C LEU A 33 -24.65 -3.53 17.10
N THR A 34 -24.64 -4.23 15.96
CA THR A 34 -23.47 -4.32 15.09
C THR A 34 -23.01 -2.95 14.62
N ALA A 35 -23.94 -2.08 14.21
CA ALA A 35 -23.63 -0.71 13.79
C ALA A 35 -22.97 0.10 14.93
N LEU A 36 -23.49 -0.04 16.16
CA LEU A 36 -22.89 0.60 17.34
C LEU A 36 -21.53 0.03 17.69
N SER A 37 -21.36 -1.29 17.63
CA SER A 37 -20.07 -1.95 17.87
C SER A 37 -19.01 -1.47 16.89
N ILE A 38 -19.35 -1.28 15.61
CA ILE A 38 -18.45 -0.72 14.59
C ILE A 38 -18.00 0.70 14.99
N ALA A 39 -18.93 1.58 15.38
CA ALA A 39 -18.59 2.93 15.78
C ALA A 39 -17.74 2.98 17.06
N CYS A 40 -18.09 2.19 18.07
CA CYS A 40 -17.32 2.09 19.32
C CYS A 40 -15.91 1.52 19.08
N PHE A 41 -15.79 0.49 18.25
CA PHE A 41 -14.51 -0.10 17.89
C PHE A 41 -13.61 0.93 17.18
N ALA A 42 -14.15 1.63 16.18
CA ALA A 42 -13.43 2.67 15.47
C ALA A 42 -12.97 3.80 16.39
N LEU A 43 -13.81 4.22 17.34
CA LEU A 43 -13.45 5.22 18.36
C LEU A 43 -12.33 4.72 19.28
N ALA A 44 -12.40 3.47 19.73
CA ALA A 44 -11.38 2.86 20.60
C ALA A 44 -10.02 2.77 19.90
N ILE A 45 -9.99 2.32 18.64
CA ILE A 45 -8.76 2.29 17.84
C ILE A 45 -8.23 3.70 17.58
N GLY A 46 -9.10 4.65 17.24
CA GLY A 46 -8.70 6.06 17.07
C GLY A 46 -8.07 6.65 18.33
N ALA A 47 -8.64 6.37 19.50
CA ALA A 47 -8.09 6.78 20.78
C ALA A 47 -6.74 6.10 21.07
N ALA A 48 -6.61 4.80 20.81
CA ALA A 48 -5.35 4.07 20.97
C ALA A 48 -4.24 4.64 20.08
N ILE A 49 -4.55 4.96 18.82
CA ILE A 49 -3.61 5.60 17.88
C ILE A 49 -3.20 6.98 18.40
N ALA A 50 -4.15 7.80 18.82
CA ALA A 50 -3.88 9.14 19.34
C ALA A 50 -2.96 9.10 20.58
N LEU A 51 -3.17 8.13 21.48
CA LEU A 51 -2.35 7.93 22.67
C LEU A 51 -0.95 7.39 22.31
N ALA A 52 -0.88 6.31 21.51
CA ALA A 52 0.38 5.66 21.15
C ALA A 52 1.29 6.57 20.30
N ARG A 53 0.71 7.51 19.53
CA ARG A 53 1.44 8.44 18.66
C ARG A 53 1.36 9.89 19.12
N ALA A 54 1.03 10.16 20.39
CA ALA A 54 0.85 11.52 20.90
C ALA A 54 2.09 12.41 20.68
N ILE A 55 3.29 11.89 20.98
CA ILE A 55 4.55 12.62 20.79
C ILE A 55 4.84 12.84 19.30
N TYR A 56 4.61 11.82 18.48
CA TYR A 56 4.80 11.92 17.03
C TYR A 56 3.91 13.01 16.41
N PHE A 57 2.65 13.12 16.83
CA PHE A 57 1.74 14.16 16.35
C PHE A 57 2.06 15.57 16.88
N GLN A 58 2.81 15.69 17.96
CA GLN A 58 3.35 17.00 18.39
C GLN A 58 4.45 17.48 17.44
N SER A 59 5.32 16.56 17.01
CA SER A 59 6.39 16.87 16.07
C SER A 59 5.90 17.03 14.62
N PHE A 60 4.84 16.29 14.24
CA PHE A 60 4.30 16.23 12.88
C PHE A 60 2.77 16.38 12.88
N PRO A 61 2.22 17.57 13.17
CA PRO A 61 0.78 17.79 13.35
C PRO A 61 -0.04 17.53 12.08
N GLU A 62 0.53 17.73 10.89
CA GLU A 62 -0.08 17.44 9.60
C GLU A 62 -0.41 15.95 9.42
N GLN A 63 0.31 15.06 10.13
CA GLN A 63 0.10 13.62 10.06
C GLN A 63 -1.22 13.18 10.69
N LEU A 64 -1.90 14.02 11.46
CA LEU A 64 -3.24 13.73 11.97
C LEU A 64 -4.27 13.52 10.85
N LEU A 65 -4.04 14.15 9.69
CA LEU A 65 -4.89 14.03 8.50
C LEU A 65 -4.30 13.07 7.46
N ALA A 66 -3.24 12.33 7.82
CA ALA A 66 -2.65 11.36 6.92
C ALA A 66 -3.67 10.29 6.51
N THR A 67 -3.64 9.90 5.23
CA THR A 67 -4.59 8.97 4.62
C THR A 67 -4.67 7.65 5.39
N ARG A 68 -3.59 7.20 6.02
CA ARG A 68 -3.55 5.99 6.87
C ARG A 68 -4.46 6.00 8.10
N TYR A 69 -4.91 7.17 8.56
CA TYR A 69 -5.85 7.27 9.69
C TYR A 69 -7.30 7.51 9.28
N VAL A 70 -7.54 7.92 8.03
CA VAL A 70 -8.88 8.16 7.48
C VAL A 70 -9.81 6.95 7.60
N PRO A 71 -9.37 5.68 7.39
CA PRO A 71 -10.24 4.52 7.53
C PRO A 71 -10.96 4.43 8.88
N TRP A 72 -10.29 4.82 9.98
CA TRP A 72 -10.88 4.76 11.32
C TRP A 72 -11.99 5.80 11.50
N SER A 73 -11.77 7.02 11.02
CA SER A 73 -12.81 8.05 11.04
C SER A 73 -13.99 7.68 10.13
N VAL A 74 -13.73 7.12 8.95
CA VAL A 74 -14.78 6.66 8.04
C VAL A 74 -15.58 5.52 8.67
N LEU A 75 -14.92 4.54 9.29
CA LEU A 75 -15.57 3.42 9.98
C LEU A 75 -16.47 3.92 11.13
N PHE A 76 -15.99 4.89 11.90
CA PHE A 76 -16.76 5.53 12.96
C PHE A 76 -18.07 6.15 12.43
N TRP A 77 -17.97 7.03 11.43
CA TRP A 77 -19.14 7.69 10.84
C TRP A 77 -20.06 6.71 10.11
N SER A 78 -19.50 5.68 9.47
CA SER A 78 -20.26 4.62 8.81
C SER A 78 -21.09 3.81 9.81
N GLY A 79 -20.56 3.53 11.01
CA GLY A 79 -21.32 2.88 12.08
C GLY A 79 -22.51 3.71 12.54
N LEU A 80 -22.33 5.03 12.75
CA LEU A 80 -23.42 5.94 13.12
C LEU A 80 -24.49 6.06 12.03
N LEU A 81 -24.07 6.14 10.76
CA LEU A 81 -24.96 6.22 9.62
C LEU A 81 -25.73 4.91 9.40
N LEU A 82 -25.05 3.76 9.54
CA LEU A 82 -25.67 2.44 9.46
C LEU A 82 -26.73 2.26 10.55
N TRP A 83 -26.45 2.65 11.78
CA TRP A 83 -27.44 2.63 12.86
C TRP A 83 -28.68 3.46 12.48
N SER A 84 -28.46 4.67 11.94
CA SER A 84 -29.54 5.56 11.52
C SER A 84 -30.36 4.97 10.37
N PHE A 85 -29.71 4.31 9.41
CA PHE A 85 -30.35 3.64 8.28
C PHE A 85 -31.18 2.44 8.70
N VAL A 86 -30.68 1.60 9.62
CA VAL A 86 -31.44 0.48 10.18
C VAL A 86 -32.67 1.02 10.91
N ARG A 87 -32.48 2.02 11.78
CA ARG A 87 -33.54 2.57 12.60
C ARG A 87 -34.64 3.23 11.79
N TYR A 88 -34.27 4.08 10.84
CA TYR A 88 -35.23 4.80 9.98
C TYR A 88 -35.78 3.90 8.87
N GLY A 89 -34.99 2.94 8.39
CA GLY A 89 -35.34 2.02 7.31
C GLY A 89 -36.47 1.08 7.67
N ASN A 90 -36.58 0.70 8.94
CA ASN A 90 -37.72 -0.06 9.46
C ASN A 90 -39.07 0.65 9.21
N PHE A 91 -39.09 1.98 9.17
CA PHE A 91 -40.31 2.77 8.93
C PHE A 91 -40.40 3.29 7.49
N HIS A 92 -39.27 3.50 6.81
CA HIS A 92 -39.22 4.13 5.49
C HIS A 92 -38.18 3.47 4.55
N PRO A 93 -38.40 2.20 4.14
CA PRO A 93 -37.39 1.41 3.44
C PRO A 93 -37.00 2.02 2.08
N ARG A 94 -37.97 2.54 1.32
CA ARG A 94 -37.70 3.20 0.02
C ARG A 94 -36.84 4.45 0.16
N ARG A 95 -37.10 5.27 1.19
CA ARG A 95 -36.33 6.51 1.41
C ARG A 95 -34.89 6.20 1.80
N VAL A 96 -34.69 5.21 2.66
CA VAL A 96 -33.34 4.76 3.04
C VAL A 96 -32.60 4.13 1.85
N ALA A 97 -33.27 3.34 1.03
CA ALA A 97 -32.66 2.78 -0.18
C ALA A 97 -32.20 3.88 -1.15
N VAL A 98 -33.04 4.89 -1.41
CA VAL A 98 -32.68 6.04 -2.24
C VAL A 98 -31.55 6.86 -1.62
N ALA A 99 -31.60 7.13 -0.31
CA ALA A 99 -30.53 7.84 0.39
C ALA A 99 -29.20 7.07 0.36
N GLY A 100 -29.24 5.75 0.51
CA GLY A 100 -28.09 4.87 0.40
C GLY A 100 -27.49 4.86 -1.00
N LEU A 101 -28.32 4.80 -2.04
CA LEU A 101 -27.86 4.90 -3.43
C LEU A 101 -27.26 6.28 -3.72
N ALA A 102 -27.91 7.36 -3.28
CA ALA A 102 -27.39 8.71 -3.43
C ALA A 102 -26.05 8.88 -2.73
N LEU A 103 -25.91 8.37 -1.50
CA LEU A 103 -24.65 8.38 -0.76
C LEU A 103 -23.56 7.58 -1.51
N ALA A 104 -23.88 6.39 -2.01
CA ALA A 104 -22.94 5.58 -2.79
C ALA A 104 -22.46 6.33 -4.05
N CYS A 105 -23.37 6.98 -4.79
CA CYS A 105 -23.02 7.81 -5.94
C CYS A 105 -22.13 9.01 -5.54
N CYS A 106 -22.41 9.66 -4.41
CA CYS A 106 -21.60 10.77 -3.90
C CYS A 106 -20.19 10.33 -3.44
N LEU A 107 -20.06 9.12 -2.90
CA LEU A 107 -18.78 8.59 -2.41
C LEU A 107 -17.93 7.98 -3.52
N LEU A 108 -18.54 7.53 -4.63
CA LEU A 108 -17.87 6.82 -5.71
C LEU A 108 -16.62 7.55 -6.26
N PRO A 109 -16.65 8.87 -6.53
CA PRO A 109 -15.44 9.58 -6.98
C PRO A 109 -14.29 9.52 -5.97
N SER A 110 -14.59 9.67 -4.68
CA SER A 110 -13.60 9.61 -3.60
C SER A 110 -13.03 8.19 -3.46
N THR A 111 -13.89 7.17 -3.52
CA THR A 111 -13.47 5.77 -3.46
C THR A 111 -12.58 5.39 -4.65
N VAL A 112 -12.95 5.82 -5.87
CA VAL A 112 -12.14 5.60 -7.07
C VAL A 112 -10.79 6.30 -6.95
N TRP A 113 -10.78 7.55 -6.48
CA TRP A 113 -9.54 8.30 -6.26
C TRP A 113 -8.62 7.61 -5.24
N MET A 114 -9.15 7.15 -4.11
CA MET A 114 -8.38 6.40 -3.11
C MET A 114 -7.85 5.07 -3.66
N ALA A 115 -8.62 4.36 -4.48
CA ALA A 115 -8.15 3.14 -5.14
C ALA A 115 -6.97 3.44 -6.10
N LEU A 116 -7.07 4.50 -6.90
CA LEU A 116 -5.98 4.93 -7.79
C LEU A 116 -4.74 5.38 -7.01
N LEU A 117 -4.92 6.09 -5.89
CA LEU A 117 -3.82 6.49 -5.01
C LEU A 117 -3.13 5.26 -4.41
N ALA A 118 -3.90 4.30 -3.89
CA ALA A 118 -3.37 3.05 -3.33
C ALA A 118 -2.58 2.26 -4.38
N GLN A 119 -3.09 2.16 -5.62
CA GLN A 119 -2.37 1.51 -6.73
C GLN A 119 -1.03 2.21 -7.02
N ARG A 120 -0.99 3.54 -7.02
CA ARG A 120 0.25 4.31 -7.23
C ARG A 120 1.25 4.11 -6.10
N MET A 121 0.78 4.11 -4.85
CA MET A 121 1.62 3.84 -3.68
C MET A 121 2.17 2.41 -3.71
N GLN A 122 1.34 1.43 -4.07
CA GLN A 122 1.77 0.04 -4.24
C GLN A 122 2.81 -0.09 -5.35
N ALA A 123 2.66 0.62 -6.47
CA ALA A 123 3.64 0.62 -7.55
C ALA A 123 4.99 1.21 -7.09
N ALA A 124 4.98 2.35 -6.37
CA ALA A 124 6.19 2.96 -5.81
C ALA A 124 6.89 2.03 -4.80
N ALA A 125 6.12 1.39 -3.91
CA ALA A 125 6.64 0.41 -2.96
C ALA A 125 7.23 -0.82 -3.67
N ASN A 126 6.56 -1.35 -4.70
CA ASN A 126 7.05 -2.47 -5.48
C ASN A 126 8.34 -2.15 -6.24
N MET A 127 8.47 -0.95 -6.82
CA MET A 127 9.70 -0.49 -7.46
C MET A 127 10.83 -0.40 -6.44
N THR A 128 10.60 0.26 -5.31
CA THR A 128 11.59 0.40 -4.23
C THR A 128 12.04 -0.96 -3.69
N ALA A 129 11.10 -1.87 -3.46
CA ALA A 129 11.38 -3.22 -2.98
C ALA A 129 12.16 -4.06 -4.02
N THR A 130 11.84 -3.91 -5.31
CA THR A 130 12.56 -4.61 -6.39
C THR A 130 13.98 -4.09 -6.56
N ALA A 131 14.16 -2.77 -6.51
CA ALA A 131 15.48 -2.15 -6.52
C ALA A 131 16.32 -2.61 -5.31
N ALA A 132 15.74 -2.56 -4.11
CA ALA A 132 16.44 -2.93 -2.88
C ALA A 132 16.86 -4.41 -2.89
N ALA A 133 16.01 -5.29 -3.42
CA ALA A 133 16.34 -6.71 -3.56
C ALA A 133 17.40 -6.98 -4.66
N ALA A 134 17.56 -6.06 -5.62
CA ALA A 134 18.68 -6.04 -6.56
C ALA A 134 19.96 -5.36 -6.00
N GLY A 135 19.95 -4.96 -4.71
CA GLY A 135 21.06 -4.30 -4.05
C GLY A 135 21.18 -2.80 -4.34
N VAL A 136 20.09 -2.15 -4.75
CA VAL A 136 20.07 -0.72 -5.10
C VAL A 136 18.97 0.02 -4.34
N ILE A 137 19.31 1.13 -3.70
CA ILE A 137 18.33 2.14 -3.28
C ILE A 137 18.54 3.37 -4.15
N ASP A 138 17.71 3.49 -5.18
CA ASP A 138 17.72 4.56 -6.18
C ASP A 138 17.12 5.84 -5.61
N VAL A 139 17.94 6.75 -5.10
CA VAL A 139 17.50 7.98 -4.40
C VAL A 139 16.71 8.95 -5.27
N ASP A 140 16.82 8.84 -6.59
CA ASP A 140 16.21 9.75 -7.55
C ASP A 140 14.82 9.26 -8.01
N ALA A 141 14.38 8.08 -7.52
CA ALA A 141 13.08 7.50 -7.82
C ALA A 141 11.95 8.03 -6.90
N VAL A 142 10.70 7.75 -7.30
CA VAL A 142 9.51 8.09 -6.50
C VAL A 142 9.26 6.99 -5.47
N HIS A 143 9.37 7.34 -4.18
CA HIS A 143 9.25 6.38 -3.08
C HIS A 143 7.98 6.50 -2.23
N GLY A 144 7.09 7.46 -2.53
CA GLY A 144 5.85 7.64 -1.77
C GLY A 144 6.13 8.00 -0.29
N GLU A 145 5.56 7.23 0.64
CA GLU A 145 5.76 7.40 2.10
C GLU A 145 6.97 6.60 2.65
N THR A 146 7.80 6.01 1.78
CA THR A 146 8.95 5.20 2.22
C THR A 146 10.13 6.08 2.64
N VAL A 147 10.62 5.86 3.86
CA VAL A 147 11.84 6.50 4.39
C VAL A 147 13.04 5.64 4.00
N LEU A 148 13.88 6.14 3.09
CA LEU A 148 14.99 5.35 2.52
C LEU A 148 16.03 4.89 3.55
N ALA A 149 16.30 5.69 4.57
CA ALA A 149 17.20 5.33 5.66
C ALA A 149 16.68 4.11 6.44
N GLU A 150 15.38 4.08 6.77
CA GLU A 150 14.78 2.94 7.47
C GLU A 150 14.83 1.66 6.62
N VAL A 151 14.69 1.79 5.29
CA VAL A 151 14.88 0.66 4.37
C VAL A 151 16.31 0.16 4.43
N ALA A 152 17.30 1.05 4.28
CA ALA A 152 18.71 0.70 4.32
C ALA A 152 19.09 0.00 5.63
N ASP A 153 18.61 0.51 6.76
CA ASP A 153 18.85 -0.06 8.10
C ASP A 153 18.19 -1.43 8.29
N ALA A 154 17.02 -1.67 7.67
CA ALA A 154 16.29 -2.92 7.81
C ALA A 154 16.83 -4.05 6.92
N LEU A 155 17.41 -3.74 5.75
CA LEU A 155 17.82 -4.74 4.76
C LEU A 155 18.75 -5.83 5.32
N PRO A 156 19.79 -5.54 6.13
CA PRO A 156 20.67 -6.58 6.67
C PRO A 156 19.93 -7.63 7.50
N VAL A 157 18.97 -7.19 8.34
CA VAL A 157 18.17 -8.09 9.18
C VAL A 157 17.22 -8.91 8.32
N LEU A 158 16.53 -8.29 7.36
CA LEU A 158 15.61 -8.99 6.46
C LEU A 158 16.32 -10.05 5.61
N LYS A 159 17.57 -9.75 5.19
CA LYS A 159 18.42 -10.67 4.43
C LYS A 159 18.87 -11.85 5.28
N ALA A 160 19.35 -11.59 6.52
CA ALA A 160 19.80 -12.63 7.43
C ALA A 160 18.67 -13.62 7.78
N GLU A 161 17.45 -13.12 7.96
CA GLU A 161 16.27 -13.94 8.29
C GLU A 161 15.54 -14.48 7.04
N ASN A 162 16.05 -14.22 5.83
CA ASN A 162 15.46 -14.64 4.55
C ASN A 162 13.94 -14.34 4.47
N THR A 163 13.55 -13.12 4.82
CA THR A 163 12.14 -12.69 4.89
C THR A 163 11.85 -11.54 3.92
N SER A 164 10.55 -11.22 3.74
CA SER A 164 10.09 -10.15 2.85
C SER A 164 10.65 -10.32 1.42
N ILE A 165 11.35 -9.32 0.89
CA ILE A 165 11.91 -9.32 -0.47
C ILE A 165 12.98 -10.39 -0.70
N PHE A 166 13.64 -10.89 0.35
CA PHE A 166 14.65 -11.94 0.25
C PHE A 166 14.05 -13.35 0.16
N ALA A 167 12.81 -13.52 0.64
CA ALA A 167 12.07 -14.78 0.48
C ALA A 167 11.59 -15.04 -0.96
N TRP A 168 11.63 -14.02 -1.83
CA TRP A 168 11.20 -14.15 -3.23
C TRP A 168 12.05 -15.18 -4.00
N PRO A 169 11.45 -16.01 -4.87
CA PRO A 169 12.21 -16.92 -5.73
C PRO A 169 13.24 -16.21 -6.60
N GLU A 170 12.94 -15.00 -7.08
CA GLU A 170 13.83 -14.17 -7.90
C GLU A 170 15.06 -13.73 -7.12
N THR A 171 14.90 -13.27 -5.87
CA THR A 171 16.01 -12.87 -5.01
C THR A 171 16.87 -14.08 -4.62
N ARG A 172 16.25 -15.23 -4.31
CA ARG A 172 17.00 -16.47 -4.06
C ARG A 172 17.81 -16.92 -5.27
N TYR A 173 17.27 -16.75 -6.47
CA TYR A 173 18.00 -17.02 -7.71
C TYR A 173 19.19 -16.07 -7.90
N LEU A 174 19.02 -14.77 -7.60
CA LEU A 174 20.14 -13.82 -7.59
C LEU A 174 21.26 -14.23 -6.64
N GLU A 175 20.92 -14.83 -5.50
CA GLU A 175 21.87 -15.32 -4.50
C GLU A 175 22.47 -16.71 -4.84
N GLY A 176 22.15 -17.26 -6.02
CA GLY A 176 22.73 -18.49 -6.55
C GLY A 176 21.91 -19.75 -6.28
N THR A 177 20.70 -19.64 -5.72
CA THR A 177 19.80 -20.79 -5.58
C THR A 177 19.29 -21.21 -6.95
N GLN A 178 19.45 -22.48 -7.30
CA GLN A 178 18.94 -23.02 -8.55
C GLN A 178 17.41 -23.12 -8.49
N VAL A 179 16.74 -22.30 -9.28
CA VAL A 179 15.28 -22.34 -9.48
C VAL A 179 15.03 -22.47 -10.97
N ALA A 180 13.96 -23.19 -11.36
CA ALA A 180 13.61 -23.33 -12.77
C ALA A 180 13.25 -21.96 -13.37
N THR A 181 13.78 -21.66 -14.55
CA THR A 181 13.59 -20.38 -15.23
C THR A 181 13.17 -20.57 -16.68
N ASP A 182 12.45 -19.59 -17.23
CA ASP A 182 12.19 -19.45 -18.66
C ASP A 182 12.79 -18.14 -19.17
N PRO A 183 13.42 -18.11 -20.35
CA PRO A 183 13.87 -16.87 -20.96
C PRO A 183 12.68 -16.00 -21.38
N VAL A 184 12.84 -14.69 -21.23
CA VAL A 184 11.86 -13.67 -21.66
C VAL A 184 12.53 -12.78 -22.70
N VAL A 185 11.84 -12.59 -23.83
CA VAL A 185 12.29 -11.68 -24.89
C VAL A 185 12.08 -10.25 -24.41
N ILE A 186 13.13 -9.43 -24.57
CA ILE A 186 13.12 -8.01 -24.21
C ILE A 186 13.45 -7.15 -25.45
N SER A 187 12.87 -5.96 -25.52
CA SER A 187 13.16 -4.96 -26.55
C SER A 187 13.32 -3.56 -25.95
N ASP A 188 13.81 -2.62 -26.75
CA ASP A 188 13.87 -1.18 -26.43
C ASP A 188 14.56 -0.85 -25.11
N VAL A 189 15.72 -1.48 -24.87
CA VAL A 189 16.49 -1.33 -23.63
C VAL A 189 17.14 0.06 -23.58
N ALA A 190 16.68 0.88 -22.66
CA ALA A 190 17.32 2.12 -22.25
C ALA A 190 17.99 1.95 -20.88
N THR A 191 19.09 2.67 -20.66
CA THR A 191 19.84 2.64 -19.40
C THR A 191 20.06 4.03 -18.85
N THR A 192 19.84 4.19 -17.55
CA THR A 192 20.07 5.44 -16.82
C THR A 192 20.98 5.15 -15.63
N PRO A 193 22.13 5.84 -15.47
CA PRO A 193 22.92 5.73 -14.26
C PRO A 193 22.13 6.32 -13.08
N VAL A 194 22.17 5.65 -11.94
CA VAL A 194 21.48 6.07 -10.71
C VAL A 194 22.41 6.01 -9.51
N ARG A 195 22.17 6.88 -8.54
CA ARG A 195 22.93 6.90 -7.29
C ARG A 195 22.35 5.84 -6.35
N ASN A 196 23.22 4.95 -5.86
CA ASN A 196 22.84 3.95 -4.88
C ASN A 196 23.06 4.49 -3.46
N LEU A 197 22.06 4.44 -2.60
CA LEU A 197 22.22 4.83 -1.19
C LEU A 197 22.99 3.78 -0.37
N LEU A 198 22.96 2.50 -0.78
CA LEU A 198 23.56 1.41 0.00
C LEU A 198 25.09 1.40 -0.07
N ASN A 199 25.62 1.81 -1.22
CA ASN A 199 27.03 1.81 -1.52
C ASN A 199 27.29 3.09 -2.31
N ASP A 200 28.39 3.80 -2.09
CA ASP A 200 28.79 4.97 -2.90
C ASP A 200 29.16 4.63 -4.37
N GLU A 201 28.72 3.47 -4.86
CA GLU A 201 28.96 2.95 -6.21
C GLU A 201 27.83 3.35 -7.17
N SER A 202 28.20 3.45 -8.45
CA SER A 202 27.24 3.71 -9.52
C SER A 202 26.39 2.47 -9.80
N ALA A 203 25.07 2.61 -9.62
CA ALA A 203 24.09 1.62 -10.04
C ALA A 203 23.47 2.04 -11.38
N ILE A 204 22.77 1.11 -12.02
CA ILE A 204 22.13 1.36 -13.30
C ILE A 204 20.67 0.92 -13.24
N ARG A 205 19.80 1.78 -13.78
CA ARG A 205 18.40 1.50 -14.03
C ARG A 205 18.22 1.13 -15.50
N PHE A 206 17.45 0.09 -15.76
CA PHE A 206 17.02 -0.36 -17.08
C PHE A 206 15.54 -0.07 -17.26
N ASP A 207 15.18 0.52 -18.40
CA ASP A 207 13.80 0.65 -18.85
C ASP A 207 13.70 -0.13 -20.17
N PHE A 208 12.76 -1.08 -20.28
CA PHE A 208 12.63 -1.95 -21.46
C PHE A 208 11.21 -2.48 -21.62
N GLU A 209 10.93 -3.11 -22.77
CA GLU A 209 9.66 -3.77 -23.04
C GLU A 209 9.78 -5.30 -23.02
N ALA A 210 8.80 -5.98 -22.44
CA ALA A 210 8.72 -7.44 -22.41
C ALA A 210 7.27 -7.93 -22.24
N GLU A 211 6.83 -8.83 -23.11
CA GLU A 211 5.51 -9.46 -23.03
C GLU A 211 5.56 -10.74 -22.18
N THR A 212 5.21 -10.59 -20.90
CA THR A 212 5.16 -11.73 -19.97
C THR A 212 4.14 -11.52 -18.85
N SER A 213 3.65 -12.62 -18.31
CA SER A 213 2.75 -12.66 -17.14
C SER A 213 3.49 -12.70 -15.80
N ALA A 214 4.83 -12.62 -15.81
CA ALA A 214 5.61 -12.56 -14.57
C ALA A 214 5.27 -11.31 -13.75
N ALA A 215 5.36 -11.42 -12.42
CA ALA A 215 5.32 -10.24 -11.54
C ALA A 215 6.69 -9.54 -11.49
N ARG A 216 7.77 -10.33 -11.52
CA ARG A 216 9.16 -9.88 -11.49
C ARG A 216 9.99 -10.67 -12.50
N LEU A 217 11.09 -10.07 -12.94
CA LEU A 217 12.08 -10.71 -13.81
C LEU A 217 13.45 -10.63 -13.15
N VAL A 218 14.24 -11.69 -13.32
CA VAL A 218 15.67 -11.66 -13.03
C VAL A 218 16.40 -11.14 -14.27
N LEU A 219 17.27 -10.16 -14.07
CA LEU A 219 18.13 -9.60 -15.10
C LEU A 219 19.47 -10.34 -15.10
N MET A 220 19.94 -10.64 -16.30
CA MET A 220 21.15 -11.40 -16.56
C MET A 220 22.06 -10.65 -17.53
N CYS A 221 23.37 -10.81 -17.37
CA CYS A 221 24.38 -10.44 -18.36
C CYS A 221 25.46 -11.54 -18.37
N ASP A 222 25.82 -12.05 -19.54
CA ASP A 222 26.82 -13.11 -19.72
C ASP A 222 26.62 -14.34 -18.81
N LYS A 223 25.36 -14.77 -18.64
CA LYS A 223 24.91 -15.87 -17.76
C LYS A 223 25.07 -15.62 -16.26
N ASN A 224 25.43 -14.41 -15.85
CA ASN A 224 25.44 -14.02 -14.44
C ASN A 224 24.16 -13.22 -14.09
N PRO A 225 23.49 -13.54 -12.97
CA PRO A 225 22.45 -12.70 -12.44
C PRO A 225 23.04 -11.36 -11.98
N ILE A 226 22.43 -10.26 -12.44
CA ILE A 226 22.90 -8.90 -12.16
C ILE A 226 21.87 -8.04 -11.42
N GLY A 227 20.59 -8.41 -11.44
CA GLY A 227 19.55 -7.56 -10.85
C GLY A 227 18.14 -8.05 -11.09
N MET A 228 17.16 -7.20 -10.82
CA MET A 228 15.74 -7.53 -10.99
C MET A 228 14.96 -6.41 -11.63
N ALA A 229 13.86 -6.77 -12.26
CA ALA A 229 12.89 -5.86 -12.85
C ALA A 229 11.48 -6.16 -12.39
N THR A 230 10.67 -5.11 -12.35
CA THR A 230 9.23 -5.15 -12.09
C THR A 230 8.48 -4.42 -13.19
N ARG A 231 7.23 -4.81 -13.39
CA ARG A 231 6.38 -4.22 -14.41
C ARG A 231 5.87 -2.86 -13.95
N VAL A 232 5.85 -1.88 -14.85
CA VAL A 232 5.31 -0.55 -14.58
C VAL A 232 4.07 -0.29 -15.43
N GLY A 233 2.95 -0.02 -14.75
CA GLY A 233 1.67 0.26 -15.38
C GLY A 233 1.03 -0.96 -16.07
N VAL A 234 0.12 -0.70 -17.00
CA VAL A 234 -0.69 -1.74 -17.68
C VAL A 234 -0.01 -2.24 -18.96
N ARG A 235 0.94 -1.50 -19.52
CA ARG A 235 1.66 -1.87 -20.74
C ARG A 235 2.75 -2.91 -20.46
N ALA A 236 3.39 -3.42 -21.51
CA ALA A 236 4.52 -4.35 -21.43
C ALA A 236 5.83 -3.64 -21.00
N GLN A 237 5.75 -2.55 -20.23
CA GLN A 237 6.91 -1.77 -19.81
C GLN A 237 7.45 -2.27 -18.47
N TRP A 238 8.77 -2.37 -18.40
CA TRP A 238 9.50 -2.90 -17.25
C TRP A 238 10.59 -1.94 -16.84
N VAL A 239 10.78 -1.85 -15.53
CA VAL A 239 11.88 -1.11 -14.93
C VAL A 239 12.66 -2.05 -14.04
N GLY A 240 13.98 -2.07 -14.21
CA GLY A 240 14.86 -2.90 -13.40
C GLY A 240 16.10 -2.17 -12.94
N TRP A 241 16.79 -2.75 -11.97
CA TRP A 241 17.97 -2.18 -11.34
C TRP A 241 19.06 -3.23 -11.24
N SER A 242 20.30 -2.77 -11.34
CA SER A 242 21.48 -3.54 -11.00
C SER A 242 22.47 -2.67 -10.24
N ALA A 243 23.05 -3.24 -9.18
CA ALA A 243 24.18 -2.63 -8.47
C ALA A 243 25.47 -2.64 -9.31
N ARG A 244 25.48 -3.30 -10.48
CA ARG A 244 26.62 -3.39 -11.39
C ARG A 244 26.32 -2.63 -12.67
N THR A 245 27.27 -1.81 -13.11
CA THR A 245 27.18 -1.16 -14.42
C THR A 245 27.47 -2.19 -15.52
N VAL A 246 26.52 -2.39 -16.44
CA VAL A 246 26.68 -3.29 -17.59
C VAL A 246 26.16 -2.64 -18.88
N ALA A 247 26.66 -3.10 -20.02
CA ALA A 247 26.21 -2.62 -21.32
C ALA A 247 24.76 -3.05 -21.62
N PRO A 248 23.92 -2.19 -22.24
CA PRO A 248 22.53 -2.53 -22.58
C PRO A 248 22.39 -3.79 -23.43
N SER A 249 23.34 -4.01 -24.36
CA SER A 249 23.35 -5.15 -25.29
C SER A 249 23.49 -6.51 -24.60
N CYS A 250 24.07 -6.53 -23.41
CA CYS A 250 24.27 -7.75 -22.62
C CYS A 250 22.99 -8.19 -21.89
N LEU A 251 22.04 -7.28 -21.70
CA LEU A 251 20.86 -7.52 -20.86
C LEU A 251 20.01 -8.65 -21.43
N ARG A 252 19.67 -9.60 -20.57
CA ARG A 252 18.68 -10.66 -20.82
C ARG A 252 17.78 -10.76 -19.60
N ALA A 253 16.54 -11.21 -19.79
CA ALA A 253 15.59 -11.38 -18.70
C ALA A 253 15.14 -12.85 -18.58
N LEU A 254 14.95 -13.29 -17.35
CA LEU A 254 14.43 -14.61 -17.01
C LEU A 254 13.20 -14.45 -16.11
N LYS A 255 12.18 -15.29 -16.34
CA LYS A 255 11.07 -15.49 -15.42
C LYS A 255 11.36 -16.73 -14.57
N VAL A 256 11.22 -16.62 -13.25
CA VAL A 256 11.34 -17.75 -12.33
C VAL A 256 10.02 -18.53 -12.26
N LYS A 257 10.07 -19.86 -12.43
CA LYS A 257 8.91 -20.75 -12.27
C LYS A 257 8.64 -20.99 -10.78
N GLY A 258 7.39 -20.83 -10.38
CA GLY A 258 6.97 -21.03 -8.99
C GLY A 258 6.86 -19.75 -8.15
N GLY A 259 6.95 -18.57 -8.78
CA GLY A 259 6.53 -17.32 -8.14
C GLY A 259 5.04 -17.41 -7.78
N ALA A 260 4.73 -17.52 -6.49
CA ALA A 260 3.37 -17.39 -6.01
C ALA A 260 2.82 -16.03 -6.47
N LEU A 261 1.58 -16.02 -6.94
CA LEU A 261 0.81 -14.81 -7.23
C LEU A 261 0.70 -13.98 -5.94
N PHE A 262 1.59 -13.01 -5.77
CA PHE A 262 1.46 -11.92 -4.80
C PHE A 262 1.82 -10.60 -5.48
#